data_AF-A0A383BJ76-F1
#
_entry.id   AF-A0A383BJ76-F1
#
_cell.length_a   1.000
_cell.length_b   1.000
_cell.length_c   1.000
_cell.angle_alpha   90.00
_cell.angle_beta   90.00
_cell.angle_gamma   90.00
#
_symmetry.space_group_name_H-M   'P 1'
#
loop_
_entity.id
_entity.type
_entity.pdbx_description
1 polymer ?
#
loop_
_entity_poly.entity_id
_entity_poly.type
_entity_poly.pdbx_seq_one_letter_code
_entity_poly.pdbx_strand_id
1 'polypeptide(L)'
;MNIFSEDEIESIHEASLKVLCDTGMDIQSPRAVEILKREGAMIDGDGRRARFDPDFIMEKIATTPSEFTLHGRHKERHVHVGGRSVINTMVSSAPNVSDLDRGRILG
;
A
#
# COMPACT_ATOMS: atom_id res chain seq x y z
N MET A 1 -12.58 -18.59 -0.18
CA MET A 1 -12.50 -19.07 1.21
C MET A 1 -12.32 -17.83 2.07
N ASN A 2 -13.25 -17.55 2.97
CA ASN A 2 -13.10 -16.46 3.93
C ASN A 2 -12.59 -17.08 5.24
N ILE A 3 -11.51 -16.54 5.80
CA ILE A 3 -10.83 -17.09 6.99
C ILE A 3 -11.31 -16.39 8.27
N PHE A 4 -11.84 -15.17 8.14
CA PHE A 4 -12.35 -14.35 9.24
C PHE A 4 -13.86 -14.16 9.13
N SER A 5 -14.52 -13.92 10.27
CA SER A 5 -15.91 -13.45 10.31
C SER A 5 -16.02 -11.99 9.87
N GLU A 6 -17.24 -11.52 9.61
CA GLU A 6 -17.49 -10.10 9.29
C GLU A 6 -17.11 -9.19 10.46
N ASP A 7 -17.47 -9.56 11.69
CA ASP A 7 -17.12 -8.81 12.91
C ASP A 7 -15.60 -8.75 13.14
N GLU A 8 -14.86 -9.82 12.82
CA GLU A 8 -13.40 -9.84 12.92
C GLU A 8 -12.76 -8.89 11.89
N ILE A 9 -13.29 -8.85 10.67
CA ILE A 9 -12.82 -7.93 9.62
C ILE A 9 -13.10 -6.48 10.04
N GLU A 10 -14.31 -6.20 10.53
CA GLU A 10 -14.67 -4.86 11.00
C GLU A 10 -13.79 -4.42 12.18
N SER A 11 -13.54 -5.31 13.14
CA SER A 11 -12.66 -5.01 14.27
C SER A 11 -11.23 -4.66 13.83
N ILE A 12 -10.68 -5.38 12.84
CA ILE A 12 -9.36 -5.06 12.27
C ILE A 12 -9.40 -3.72 11.54
N HIS A 13 -10.49 -3.43 10.83
CA HIS A 13 -10.67 -2.17 10.11
C HIS A 13 -10.69 -0.98 11.08
N GLU A 14 -11.55 -1.01 12.10
CA GLU A 14 -11.65 0.03 13.13
C GLU A 14 -10.33 0.22 13.88
N ALA A 15 -9.65 -0.88 14.24
CA ALA A 15 -8.34 -0.81 14.89
C ALA A 15 -7.28 -0.15 13.99
N SER A 16 -7.30 -0.43 12.69
CA SER A 16 -6.38 0.17 11.72
C SER A 16 -6.62 1.68 11.57
N LEU A 17 -7.89 2.10 11.48
CA LEU A 17 -8.26 3.52 11.45
C LEU A 17 -7.83 4.23 12.73
N LYS A 18 -8.03 3.61 13.90
CA LYS A 18 -7.59 4.15 15.19
C LYS A 18 -6.07 4.34 15.23
N VAL A 19 -5.28 3.39 14.72
CA VAL A 19 -3.82 3.54 14.64
C VAL A 19 -3.43 4.73 13.75
N LEU A 20 -4.06 4.90 12.59
CA LEU A 20 -3.78 6.02 11.68
C LEU A 20 -4.18 7.39 12.28
N CYS A 21 -5.22 7.44 13.10
CA CYS A 21 -5.66 8.64 13.81
C CYS A 21 -4.77 8.96 15.03
N ASP A 22 -4.67 8.01 15.96
CA ASP A 22 -4.05 8.22 17.28
C ASP A 22 -2.53 8.09 17.28
N THR A 23 -1.95 7.33 16.34
CA THR A 23 -0.50 7.13 16.24
C THR A 23 0.08 7.84 15.01
N GLY A 24 -0.59 7.72 13.86
CA GLY A 24 -0.13 8.29 12.60
C GLY A 24 1.08 7.57 12.02
N MET A 25 1.74 8.20 11.03
CA MET A 25 2.93 7.68 10.35
C MET A 25 3.92 8.79 9.99
N ASP A 26 5.22 8.49 10.05
CA ASP A 26 6.26 9.40 9.57
C ASP A 26 6.33 9.44 8.04
N ILE A 27 6.21 10.65 7.51
CA ILE A 27 6.34 10.93 6.08
C ILE A 27 7.72 11.57 5.85
N GLN A 28 8.63 10.79 5.28
CA GLN A 28 10.02 11.22 5.09
C GLN A 28 10.19 12.24 3.94
N SER A 29 9.24 12.28 3.00
CA SER A 29 9.29 13.19 1.86
C SER A 29 8.57 14.51 2.20
N PRO A 30 9.28 15.67 2.23
CA PRO A 30 8.66 16.96 2.47
C PRO A 30 7.54 17.28 1.46
N ARG A 31 7.72 16.86 0.20
CA ARG A 31 6.68 17.02 -0.83
C ARG A 31 5.41 16.25 -0.48
N ALA A 32 5.53 15.04 0.07
CA ALA A 32 4.38 14.24 0.44
C ALA A 32 3.66 14.84 1.67
N VAL A 33 4.40 15.38 2.64
CA VAL A 33 3.84 16.14 3.77
C VAL A 33 2.97 17.29 3.27
N GLU A 34 3.48 18.11 2.35
CA GLU A 34 2.73 19.25 1.81
C GLU A 34 1.46 18.84 1.07
N ILE A 35 1.50 17.73 0.32
CA ILE A 35 0.30 17.18 -0.33
C ILE A 35 -0.70 16.76 0.72
N LEU A 36 -0.30 15.93 1.69
CA LEU A 36 -1.20 15.41 2.72
C LEU A 36 -1.83 16.54 3.55
N LYS A 37 -1.03 17.53 3.94
CA LYS A 37 -1.51 18.72 4.66
C LYS A 37 -2.55 19.49 3.85
N ARG A 38 -2.31 19.69 2.55
CA ARG A 38 -3.24 20.38 1.65
C ARG A 38 -4.56 19.61 1.49
N GLU A 39 -4.49 18.28 1.42
CA GLU A 39 -5.67 17.43 1.28
C GLU A 39 -6.46 17.27 2.58
N GLY A 40 -5.92 17.69 3.73
CA GLY A 40 -6.63 17.72 5.02
C GLY A 40 -6.09 16.77 6.08
N ALA A 41 -4.97 16.09 5.84
CA ALA A 41 -4.30 15.31 6.89
C ALA A 41 -3.68 16.25 7.94
N MET A 42 -3.70 15.83 9.21
CA MET A 42 -3.10 16.56 10.31
C MET A 42 -1.60 16.26 10.35
N ILE A 43 -0.76 17.29 10.36
CA ILE A 43 0.69 17.13 10.50
C ILE A 43 1.10 17.64 11.88
N ASP A 44 1.80 16.81 12.66
CA ASP A 44 2.28 17.21 13.99
C ASP A 44 3.35 18.32 13.88
N GLY A 45 3.67 18.93 15.02
CA GLY A 45 4.61 20.06 15.08
C GLY A 45 6.04 19.76 14.60
N ASP A 46 6.43 18.48 14.49
CA ASP A 46 7.73 18.08 13.94
C ASP A 46 7.79 18.15 12.39
N GLY A 47 6.65 18.37 11.74
CA GLY A 47 6.52 18.49 10.30
C GLY A 47 6.69 17.18 9.52
N ARG A 48 6.63 16.01 10.18
CA ARG A 48 6.85 14.69 9.55
C ARG A 48 5.76 13.69 9.88
N ARG A 49 5.24 13.69 11.11
CA ARG A 49 4.20 12.77 11.52
C ARG A 49 2.85 13.21 10.95
N ALA A 50 2.28 12.41 10.07
CA ALA A 50 0.92 12.61 9.56
C ALA A 50 -0.07 11.73 10.32
N ARG A 51 -1.20 12.33 10.71
CA ARG A 51 -2.36 11.69 11.34
C ARG A 51 -3.59 11.89 10.48
N PHE A 52 -4.47 10.91 10.50
CA PHE A 52 -5.58 10.85 9.58
C PHE A 52 -6.88 10.65 10.34
N ASP A 53 -7.83 11.56 10.12
CA ASP A 53 -9.20 11.33 10.54
C ASP A 53 -9.75 10.06 9.84
N PRO A 54 -10.48 9.17 10.54
CA PRO A 54 -11.08 7.99 9.91
C PRO A 54 -11.92 8.33 8.67
N ASP A 55 -12.73 9.40 8.71
CA ASP A 55 -13.57 9.79 7.59
C ASP A 55 -12.73 10.25 6.39
N PHE A 56 -11.60 10.91 6.64
CA PHE A 56 -10.64 11.26 5.59
C PHE A 56 -10.11 10.00 4.89
N ILE A 57 -9.73 8.97 5.64
CA ILE A 57 -9.25 7.70 5.03
C ILE A 57 -10.36 7.04 4.22
N MET A 58 -11.59 7.00 4.76
CA MET A 58 -12.74 6.40 4.08
C MET A 58 -13.13 7.16 2.81
N GLU A 59 -13.06 8.49 2.81
CA GLU A 59 -13.25 9.31 1.62
C GLU A 59 -12.19 8.98 0.55
N LYS A 60 -10.90 8.95 0.93
CA LYS A 60 -9.82 8.72 -0.03
C LYS A 60 -9.84 7.30 -0.61
N ILE A 61 -10.07 6.27 0.20
CA ILE A 61 -10.12 4.89 -0.30
C ILE A 61 -11.31 4.67 -1.25
N ALA A 62 -12.44 5.35 -1.03
CA ALA A 62 -13.60 5.28 -1.93
C ALA A 62 -13.32 5.80 -3.35
N THR A 63 -12.29 6.65 -3.53
CA THR A 63 -11.86 7.12 -4.86
C THR A 63 -11.02 6.09 -5.63
N THR A 64 -10.60 5.02 -4.97
CA THR A 64 -9.70 4.02 -5.55
C THR A 64 -10.50 3.01 -6.40
N PRO A 65 -10.10 2.75 -7.66
CA PRO A 65 -10.78 1.73 -8.46
C PRO A 65 -10.55 0.34 -7.87
N SER A 66 -11.61 -0.49 -7.84
CA SER A 66 -11.52 -1.88 -7.40
C SER A 66 -10.72 -2.76 -8.38
N GLU A 67 -10.67 -2.37 -9.65
CA GLU A 67 -9.96 -3.07 -10.72
C GLU A 67 -9.36 -2.07 -11.72
N PHE A 68 -8.18 -2.38 -12.28
CA PHE A 68 -7.56 -1.56 -13.33
C PHE A 68 -6.66 -2.41 -14.24
N THR A 69 -6.27 -1.84 -15.39
CA THR A 69 -5.33 -2.49 -16.31
C THR A 69 -3.93 -1.89 -16.18
N LEU A 70 -2.95 -2.73 -15.84
CA LEU A 70 -1.54 -2.40 -15.96
C LEU A 70 -1.09 -2.65 -17.40
N HIS A 71 -0.78 -1.58 -18.12
CA HIS A 71 -0.42 -1.64 -19.54
C HIS A 71 1.05 -2.00 -19.75
N GLY A 72 1.28 -3.19 -20.32
CA GLY A 72 2.60 -3.60 -20.84
C GLY A 72 2.91 -2.95 -22.19
N ARG A 73 4.19 -3.01 -22.61
CA ARG A 73 4.67 -2.48 -23.90
C ARG A 73 3.91 -3.06 -25.09
N HIS A 74 3.55 -4.34 -25.01
CA HIS A 74 2.76 -5.02 -26.02
C HIS A 74 1.35 -5.31 -25.48
N LYS A 75 0.33 -5.20 -26.34
CA LYS A 75 -1.08 -5.29 -25.92
C LYS A 75 -1.43 -6.66 -25.31
N GLU A 76 -0.83 -7.72 -25.82
CA GLU A 76 -0.95 -9.09 -25.29
C GLU A 76 -0.29 -9.28 -23.92
N ARG A 77 0.45 -8.28 -23.43
CA ARG A 77 1.10 -8.26 -22.11
C ARG A 77 0.44 -7.27 -21.15
N HIS A 78 -0.76 -6.77 -21.46
CA HIS A 78 -1.56 -6.04 -20.48
C HIS A 78 -2.01 -6.99 -19.36
N VAL A 79 -2.01 -6.50 -18.13
CA VAL A 79 -2.36 -7.28 -16.94
C VAL A 79 -3.53 -6.62 -16.26
N HIS A 80 -4.58 -7.39 -16.00
CA HIS A 80 -5.72 -6.93 -15.19
C HIS A 80 -5.40 -7.12 -13.71
N VAL A 81 -5.53 -6.04 -12.92
CA VAL A 81 -5.29 -6.02 -11.48
C VAL A 81 -6.64 -5.90 -10.77
N GLY A 82 -6.91 -6.84 -9.85
CA GLY A 82 -8.15 -6.89 -9.08
C GLY A 82 -9.03 -8.10 -9.43
N GLY A 83 -10.23 -8.12 -8.84
CA GLY A 83 -11.21 -9.19 -9.02
C GLY A 83 -10.69 -10.55 -8.61
N ARG A 84 -10.77 -11.52 -9.53
CA ARG A 84 -10.28 -12.90 -9.35
C ARG A 84 -8.90 -13.14 -9.96
N SER A 85 -8.22 -12.10 -10.43
CA SER A 85 -6.94 -12.21 -11.13
C SER A 85 -5.80 -12.47 -10.16
N VAL A 86 -4.91 -13.37 -10.54
CA VAL A 86 -3.65 -13.65 -9.82
C VAL A 86 -2.50 -13.27 -10.73
N ILE A 87 -1.62 -12.39 -10.24
CA ILE A 87 -0.47 -11.87 -10.99
C ILE A 87 0.81 -12.43 -10.36
N ASN A 88 1.56 -13.22 -11.11
CA ASN A 88 2.86 -13.71 -10.70
C ASN A 88 3.95 -12.76 -11.18
N THR A 89 4.82 -12.34 -10.28
CA THR A 89 5.96 -11.46 -10.59
C THR A 89 7.26 -12.11 -10.13
N MET A 90 8.38 -11.59 -10.63
CA MET A 90 9.71 -12.04 -10.20
C MET A 90 10.06 -11.45 -8.84
N VAL A 91 10.98 -12.10 -8.14
CA VAL A 91 11.59 -11.51 -6.93
C VAL A 91 12.17 -10.13 -7.28
N SER A 92 11.92 -9.16 -6.40
CA SER A 92 12.53 -7.84 -6.45
C SER A 92 13.55 -7.73 -5.32
N SER A 93 14.66 -7.02 -5.58
CA SER A 93 15.66 -6.64 -4.57
C SER A 93 16.56 -7.74 -3.99
N ALA A 94 16.58 -8.96 -4.56
CA ALA A 94 17.52 -9.98 -4.11
C ALA A 94 18.98 -9.52 -4.37
N PRO A 95 19.81 -9.33 -3.32
CA PRO A 95 21.17 -8.80 -3.49
C PRO A 95 22.16 -9.88 -3.96
N ASN A 96 21.76 -11.15 -3.90
CA ASN A 96 22.60 -12.30 -4.18
C ASN A 96 21.88 -13.22 -5.17
N VAL A 97 22.64 -14.03 -5.91
CA VAL A 97 22.11 -15.04 -6.82
C VAL A 97 22.68 -16.41 -6.45
N SER A 98 21.92 -17.47 -6.72
CA SER A 98 22.40 -18.84 -6.59
C SER A 98 22.21 -19.58 -7.91
N ASP A 99 23.25 -20.29 -8.37
CA ASP A 99 23.18 -21.19 -9.52
C ASP A 99 23.72 -22.59 -9.17
N LEU A 100 23.48 -23.57 -10.04
CA LEU A 100 23.88 -24.97 -9.81
C LEU A 100 25.40 -25.19 -9.94
N ASP A 101 26.11 -24.30 -10.63
CA ASP A 101 27.53 -24.48 -10.95
C ASP A 101 28.43 -23.92 -9.84
N ARG A 102 28.04 -22.78 -9.26
CA ARG A 102 28.85 -21.95 -8.35
C ARG A 102 28.24 -21.84 -6.95
N GLY A 103 27.01 -22.30 -6.75
CA GLY A 103 26.29 -22.09 -5.49
C GLY A 103 25.90 -20.62 -5.30
N ARG A 104 25.96 -20.12 -4.06
CA ARG A 104 25.56 -18.74 -3.72
C ARG A 104 26.67 -17.74 -4.07
N ILE A 105 26.33 -16.73 -4.87
CA ILE A 105 27.19 -15.63 -5.31
C ILE A 105 26.68 -14.33 -4.69
N LEU A 106 27.58 -13.56 -4.08
CA LEU A 106 27.28 -12.21 -3.60
C LEU A 106 27.21 -11.25 -4.80
N GLY A 107 26.17 -10.42 -4.87
CA GLY A 107 26.04 -9.37 -5.88
C GLY A 107 26.85 -8.12 -5.58
#